data_AF-A0A2G1WZT6-F1
#
_entry.id   AF-A0A2G1WZT6-F1
#
_cell.length_a   1.000
_cell.length_b   1.000
_cell.length_c   1.000
_cell.angle_alpha   90.00
_cell.angle_beta   90.00
_cell.angle_gamma   90.00
#
_symmetry.space_group_name_H-M   'P 1'
#
loop_
_entity.id
_entity.type
_entity.pdbx_description
1 polymer ?
#
loop_
_entity_poly.entity_id
_entity_poly.type
_entity_poly.pdbx_seq_one_letter_code
_entity_poly.pdbx_strand_id
1 'polypeptide(L)'
;MSDDDQELGITESKTHNTGEWYAEVVRKAGLADYGPEGMSGFIVTRPRAYAVWERLQGFLDAKFKDTGVQNAYFPLFIPESYLEREKDIVEGFDPRDLPLR
;
A
#
# COMPACT_ATOMS: atom_id res chain seq x y z
N MET A 1 5.91 11.61 -35.32
CA MET A 1 5.44 10.71 -34.26
C MET A 1 4.00 11.13 -34.00
N SER A 2 3.04 10.24 -34.23
CA SER A 2 1.62 10.49 -33.99
C SER A 2 1.38 10.67 -32.49
N ASP A 3 0.42 11.52 -32.11
CA ASP A 3 0.05 11.76 -30.71
C ASP A 3 -0.28 10.46 -29.95
N ASP A 4 -0.78 9.45 -30.64
CA ASP A 4 -1.08 8.11 -30.09
C ASP A 4 0.16 7.37 -29.54
N ASP A 5 1.36 7.61 -30.10
CA ASP A 5 2.60 6.97 -29.63
C ASP A 5 3.08 7.58 -28.29
N GLN A 6 2.75 8.85 -28.04
CA GLN A 6 3.09 9.51 -26.78
C GLN A 6 2.18 9.08 -25.63
N GLU A 7 0.98 8.60 -25.92
CA GLU A 7 0.02 8.15 -24.91
C GLU A 7 0.50 6.88 -24.18
N LEU A 8 1.19 5.99 -24.90
CA LEU A 8 1.74 4.73 -24.36
C LEU A 8 3.09 4.88 -23.65
N GLY A 9 3.88 5.90 -24.01
CA GLY A 9 5.20 6.16 -23.43
C GLY A 9 5.13 6.80 -22.05
N ILE A 10 6.21 6.69 -21.26
CA ILE A 10 6.34 7.47 -20.02
C ILE A 10 6.88 8.86 -20.39
N THR A 11 6.14 9.92 -20.09
CA THR A 11 6.46 11.29 -20.47
C THR A 11 7.34 12.00 -19.45
N GLU A 12 7.30 11.57 -18.19
CA GLU A 12 8.03 12.20 -17.10
C GLU A 12 9.45 11.64 -16.89
N SER A 13 10.37 12.49 -16.45
CA SER A 13 11.75 12.08 -16.18
C SER A 13 11.88 11.46 -14.79
N LYS A 14 12.34 10.20 -14.72
CA LYS A 14 12.66 9.51 -13.46
C LYS A 14 13.65 10.27 -12.56
N THR A 15 14.56 11.04 -13.15
CA THR A 15 15.65 11.69 -12.41
C THR A 15 15.32 13.11 -11.98
N HIS A 16 14.48 13.80 -12.74
CA HIS A 16 14.16 15.22 -12.52
C HIS A 16 12.75 15.42 -11.97
N ASN A 17 11.84 14.48 -12.24
CA ASN A 17 10.45 14.50 -11.77
C ASN A 17 10.00 13.09 -11.32
N THR A 18 10.68 12.56 -10.30
CA THR A 18 10.50 11.17 -9.83
C THR A 18 9.08 10.86 -9.37
N GLY A 19 8.39 11.83 -8.76
CA GLY A 19 7.03 11.65 -8.24
C GLY A 19 6.02 11.41 -9.35
N GLU A 20 5.97 12.32 -10.33
CA GLU A 20 5.07 12.20 -11.48
C GLU A 20 5.45 11.01 -12.36
N TRP A 21 6.75 10.77 -12.57
CA TRP A 21 7.22 9.55 -13.25
C TRP A 21 6.70 8.28 -12.60
N TYR A 22 6.76 8.19 -11.27
CA TYR A 22 6.27 7.01 -10.55
C TYR A 22 4.76 6.85 -10.68
N ALA A 23 4.00 7.94 -10.50
CA ALA A 23 2.55 7.93 -10.66
C ALA A 23 2.14 7.49 -12.08
N GLU A 24 2.83 8.01 -13.09
CA GLU A 24 2.60 7.67 -14.50
C GLU A 24 2.89 6.19 -14.77
N VAL A 25 4.04 5.68 -14.31
CA VAL A 25 4.42 4.27 -14.46
C VAL A 25 3.40 3.35 -13.80
N VAL A 26 3.03 3.62 -12.54
CA VAL A 26 2.10 2.77 -11.79
C VAL A 26 0.73 2.73 -12.44
N ARG A 27 0.24 3.86 -12.95
CA ARG A 27 -1.05 3.96 -13.63
C ARG A 27 -1.02 3.31 -15.02
N LYS A 28 -0.06 3.67 -15.87
CA LYS A 28 0.05 3.13 -17.25
C LYS A 28 0.38 1.65 -17.26
N ALA A 29 1.11 1.13 -16.26
CA ALA A 29 1.32 -0.31 -16.11
C ALA A 29 0.08 -1.06 -15.58
N GLY A 30 -1.00 -0.37 -15.22
CA GLY A 30 -2.21 -0.96 -14.68
C GLY A 30 -1.99 -1.60 -13.31
N LEU A 31 -1.15 -0.99 -12.47
CA LEU A 31 -0.86 -1.47 -11.12
C LEU A 31 -1.79 -0.85 -10.08
N ALA A 32 -2.05 0.46 -10.17
CA ALA A 32 -2.90 1.13 -9.20
C ALA A 32 -3.64 2.32 -9.80
N ASP A 33 -4.83 2.60 -9.25
CA ASP A 33 -5.63 3.77 -9.55
C ASP A 33 -5.83 4.60 -8.27
N TYR A 34 -6.07 5.90 -8.41
CA TYR A 34 -6.43 6.72 -7.26
C TYR A 34 -7.78 6.28 -6.69
N GLY A 35 -7.91 6.38 -5.36
CA GLY A 35 -9.17 6.14 -4.67
C GLY A 35 -10.29 7.10 -5.11
N PRO A 36 -11.53 6.80 -4.72
CA PRO A 36 -12.67 7.67 -4.99
C PRO A 36 -12.44 9.10 -4.48
N GLU A 37 -13.09 10.06 -5.13
CA GLU A 37 -13.09 11.45 -4.68
C GLU A 37 -13.56 11.54 -3.21
N GLY A 38 -12.81 12.26 -2.38
CA GLY A 38 -13.06 12.35 -0.93
C GLY A 38 -12.26 11.36 -0.06
N MET A 39 -11.56 10.37 -0.64
CA MET A 39 -10.66 9.46 0.09
C MET A 39 -9.19 9.77 -0.22
N SER A 40 -8.72 10.92 0.25
CA SER A 40 -7.31 11.31 0.09
C SER A 40 -6.38 10.28 0.74
N GLY A 41 -5.40 9.79 -0.01
CA GLY A 41 -4.45 8.77 0.45
C GLY A 41 -4.88 7.32 0.17
N PHE A 42 -6.11 7.08 -0.31
CA PHE A 42 -6.52 5.73 -0.71
C PHE A 42 -6.07 5.42 -2.14
N ILE A 43 -5.50 4.23 -2.34
CA ILE A 43 -5.05 3.74 -3.64
C ILE A 43 -5.75 2.41 -3.91
N VAL A 44 -6.42 2.31 -5.06
CA VAL A 44 -7.02 1.06 -5.53
C VAL A 44 -5.93 0.22 -6.18
N THR A 45 -5.60 -0.90 -5.56
CA THR A 45 -4.63 -1.85 -6.12
C THR A 45 -5.31 -2.71 -7.18
N ARG A 46 -4.85 -2.65 -8.42
CA ARG A 46 -5.43 -3.40 -9.55
C ARG A 46 -4.99 -4.87 -9.51
N PRO A 47 -5.69 -5.79 -10.22
CA PRO A 47 -5.37 -7.22 -10.20
C PRO A 47 -3.90 -7.55 -10.54
N ARG A 48 -3.28 -6.79 -11.44
CA ARG A 48 -1.85 -7.00 -11.79
C ARG A 48 -0.93 -6.76 -10.60
N ALA A 49 -1.15 -5.68 -9.83
CA ALA A 49 -0.36 -5.38 -8.64
C ALA A 49 -0.70 -6.35 -7.51
N TYR A 50 -1.99 -6.68 -7.34
CA TYR A 50 -2.41 -7.63 -6.31
C TYR A 50 -1.81 -9.02 -6.55
N ALA A 51 -1.67 -9.47 -7.80
CA ALA A 51 -0.99 -10.71 -8.13
C ALA A 51 0.53 -10.70 -7.80
N VAL A 52 1.16 -9.53 -7.70
CA VAL A 52 2.54 -9.42 -7.20
C VAL A 52 2.52 -9.59 -5.68
N TRP A 53 1.58 -8.95 -5.00
CA TRP A 53 1.38 -9.07 -3.57
C TRP A 53 1.08 -10.52 -3.14
N GLU A 54 0.17 -11.23 -3.82
CA GLU A 54 -0.16 -12.62 -3.51
C GLU A 54 1.06 -13.55 -3.60
N ARG A 55 1.95 -13.32 -4.59
CA ARG A 55 3.19 -14.09 -4.72
C ARG A 55 4.15 -13.82 -3.57
N LEU A 56 4.29 -12.55 -3.18
CA LEU A 56 5.13 -12.16 -2.05
C LEU A 56 4.59 -12.74 -0.75
N GLN A 57 3.28 -12.62 -0.52
CA GLN A 57 2.59 -13.16 0.64
C GLN A 57 2.79 -14.67 0.72
N GLY A 58 2.56 -15.42 -0.37
CA GLY A 58 2.72 -16.87 -0.39
C GLY A 58 4.17 -17.31 -0.10
N PHE A 59 5.16 -16.59 -0.63
CA PHE A 59 6.57 -16.87 -0.36
C PHE A 59 6.95 -16.64 1.11
N LEU A 60 6.51 -15.52 1.68
CA LEU A 60 6.81 -15.18 3.08
C LEU A 60 6.05 -16.08 4.06
N ASP A 61 4.78 -16.36 3.78
CA ASP A 61 3.94 -17.24 4.59
C ASP A 61 4.55 -18.65 4.70
N ALA A 62 5.05 -19.22 3.60
CA ALA A 62 5.76 -20.49 3.62
C ALA A 62 6.99 -20.43 4.54
N LYS A 63 7.81 -19.38 4.42
CA LYS A 63 9.00 -19.20 5.25
C LYS A 63 8.69 -19.05 6.74
N PHE A 64 7.61 -18.35 7.10
CA PHE A 64 7.22 -18.21 8.50
C PHE A 64 6.69 -19.53 9.08
N LYS A 65 5.97 -20.31 8.28
CA LYS A 65 5.51 -21.64 8.70
C LYS A 65 6.67 -22.60 8.94
N ASP A 66 7.75 -22.50 8.17
CA ASP A 66 8.97 -23.30 8.40
C ASP A 66 9.62 -23.01 9.78
N THR A 67 9.42 -21.80 10.32
CA THR A 67 9.91 -21.44 11.67
C THR A 67 8.90 -21.76 12.78
N GLY A 68 7.77 -22.40 12.46
CA GLY A 68 6.71 -22.76 13.41
C GLY A 68 5.70 -21.64 13.71
N VAL A 69 5.72 -20.53 12.96
CA VAL A 69 4.75 -19.44 13.13
C VAL A 69 3.37 -19.88 12.62
N GLN A 70 2.33 -19.50 13.35
CA GLN A 70 0.94 -19.71 12.96
C GLN A 70 0.24 -18.38 12.73
N ASN A 71 -0.46 -18.25 11.60
CA ASN A 71 -1.24 -17.06 11.31
C ASN A 71 -2.44 -16.96 12.24
N ALA A 72 -2.66 -15.77 12.79
CA ALA A 72 -3.83 -15.42 13.58
C ALA A 72 -4.42 -14.11 13.05
N TYR A 73 -5.72 -13.89 13.28
CA TYR A 73 -6.40 -12.67 12.90
C TYR A 73 -6.95 -11.98 14.15
N PHE A 74 -6.46 -10.77 14.41
CA PHE A 74 -6.93 -9.92 15.50
C PHE A 74 -7.94 -8.90 14.97
N PRO A 75 -8.88 -8.43 15.83
CA PRO A 75 -9.79 -7.35 15.44
C PRO A 75 -9.03 -6.09 15.01
N LEU A 76 -9.40 -5.53 13.86
CA LEU A 76 -8.86 -4.25 13.39
C LEU A 76 -9.30 -3.07 14.25
N PHE A 77 -10.48 -3.17 14.86
CA PHE A 77 -11.02 -2.15 15.76
C PHE A 77 -10.78 -2.56 17.20
N ILE A 78 -9.94 -1.79 17.89
CA ILE A 78 -9.64 -1.95 19.31
C ILE A 78 -10.24 -0.74 20.04
N PRO A 79 -11.01 -0.93 21.13
CA PRO A 79 -11.52 0.20 21.90
C PRO A 79 -10.38 1.04 22.47
N GLU A 80 -10.52 2.37 22.44
CA GLU A 80 -9.50 3.32 22.88
C GLU A 80 -9.02 3.06 24.32
N SER A 81 -9.92 2.61 25.20
CA SER A 81 -9.60 2.25 26.59
C SER A 81 -8.56 1.14 26.74
N TYR A 82 -8.34 0.31 25.71
CA TYR A 82 -7.26 -0.68 25.67
C TYR A 82 -5.95 -0.08 25.18
N LEU A 83 -5.99 0.85 24.21
CA LEU A 83 -4.81 1.57 23.72
C LEU A 83 -4.20 2.47 24.81
N GLU A 84 -5.04 3.09 25.65
CA GLU A 84 -4.58 3.94 26.75
C GLU A 84 -3.81 3.20 27.83
N ARG A 85 -4.08 1.89 28.00
CA ARG A 85 -3.42 1.05 28.99
C ARG A 85 -2.04 0.55 28.57
N GLU A 86 -1.71 0.63 27.27
CA GLU A 86 -0.42 0.21 26.69
C GLU A 86 0.51 1.40 26.34
N LYS A 87 0.07 2.64 26.58
CA LYS A 87 0.85 3.87 26.31
C LYS A 87 2.21 3.89 27.01
N ASP A 88 2.36 3.18 28.13
CA ASP A 88 3.62 3.10 28.88
C ASP A 88 4.61 2.06 28.32
N ILE A 89 4.18 1.21 27.36
CA ILE A 89 4.97 0.06 26.84
C ILE A 89 5.51 0.35 25.43
N VAL A 90 4.84 1.20 24.65
CA VAL A 90 5.20 1.47 23.25
C VAL A 90 5.62 2.93 23.08
N GLU A 91 6.90 3.22 23.29
CA GLU A 91 7.49 4.51 22.90
C GLU A 91 7.31 4.71 21.38
N GLY A 92 6.42 5.63 20.98
CA GLY A 92 6.29 6.09 19.59
C GLY A 92 4.99 5.72 18.88
N PHE A 93 4.01 5.09 19.53
CA PHE A 93 2.69 4.87 18.94
C PHE A 93 1.73 6.03 19.30
N ASP A 94 1.51 6.97 18.36
CA ASP A 94 0.54 8.05 18.54
C ASP A 94 -0.83 7.63 17.98
N PRO A 95 -1.92 7.72 18.76
CA PRO A 95 -3.28 7.43 18.27
C PRO A 95 -3.71 8.22 17.01
N ARG A 96 -3.02 9.31 16.67
CA ARG A 96 -3.22 10.08 15.43
C ARG A 96 -2.74 9.38 14.16
N ASP A 97 -1.93 8.33 14.27
CA ASP A 97 -1.44 7.54 13.14
C ASP A 97 -2.50 6.57 12.59
N LEU A 98 -3.66 6.47 13.26
CA LEU A 98 -4.79 5.66 12.82
C LEU A 98 -5.68 6.46 11.84
N PRO A 99 -6.03 5.90 10.67
CA PRO A 99 -6.79 6.59 9.61
C PRO A 99 -8.27 6.83 9.94
N LEU A 100 -8.71 6.65 11.19
CA LEU A 100 -10.09 6.77 11.63
C LEU A 100 -10.29 8.07 12.41
N ARG A 101 -10.37 9.19 11.70
CA ARG A 101 -10.93 10.45 12.20
C ARG A 101 -11.79 11.11 11.13
#